data_AF-A0A7Y8F739-F1
#
_entry.id   AF-A0A7Y8F739-F1
#
_cell.length_a   1.000
_cell.length_b   1.000
_cell.length_c   1.000
_cell.angle_alpha   90.00
_cell.angle_beta   90.00
_cell.angle_gamma   90.00
#
_symmetry.space_group_name_H-M   'P 1'
#
loop_
_entity.id
_entity.type
_entity.pdbx_description
1 polymer ?
#
loop_
_entity_poly.entity_id
_entity_poly.type
_entity_poly.pdbx_seq_one_letter_code
_entity_poly.pdbx_strand_id
1 'polypeptide(L)'
;DRLSWLHLLLTQHVSALPADTGTEALILDLQGRVLHHMVVGHCADASGDAVVYLDTEPGELAELLDYLTKMVFWSKVEPRDATAELAVLSVVGPDTPAVLA
;
A
#
# COMPACT_ATOMS: atom_id res chain seq x y z
N ASP A 1 -15.18 -1.53 -3.46
CA ASP A 1 -14.17 -0.69 -4.11
C ASP A 1 -12.90 -0.73 -3.26
N ARG A 2 -11.71 -0.85 -3.87
CA ARG A 2 -10.44 -1.12 -3.16
C ARG A 2 -10.03 0.01 -2.21
N LEU A 3 -10.20 1.27 -2.63
CA LEU A 3 -9.85 2.45 -1.84
C LEU A 3 -10.83 2.64 -0.69
N SER A 4 -12.11 2.43 -0.94
CA SER A 4 -13.15 2.47 0.10
C SER A 4 -12.92 1.37 1.15
N TRP A 5 -12.48 0.18 0.75
CA TRP A 5 -12.13 -0.91 1.67
C TRP A 5 -10.89 -0.58 2.50
N LEU A 6 -9.79 -0.13 1.88
CA LEU A 6 -8.59 0.30 2.60
C LEU A 6 -8.88 1.45 3.56
N HIS A 7 -9.75 2.39 3.20
CA HIS A 7 -10.11 3.52 4.08
C HIS A 7 -10.75 3.09 5.41
N LEU A 8 -11.37 1.91 5.46
CA LEU A 8 -11.93 1.38 6.71
C LEU A 8 -10.87 0.76 7.63
N LEU A 9 -9.70 0.43 7.10
CA LEU A 9 -8.64 -0.30 7.79
C LEU A 9 -7.45 0.61 8.16
N LEU A 10 -7.17 1.61 7.32
CA LEU A 10 -6.01 2.47 7.43
C LEU A 10 -6.32 3.76 8.20
N THR A 11 -5.30 4.31 8.87
CA THR A 11 -5.39 5.63 9.51
C THR A 11 -5.58 6.78 8.51
N GLN A 12 -5.13 6.61 7.28
CA GLN A 12 -5.14 7.66 6.26
C GLN A 12 -6.44 7.67 5.45
N HIS A 13 -6.85 8.88 5.05
CA HIS A 13 -7.99 9.05 4.15
C HIS A 13 -7.59 8.70 2.70
N VAL A 14 -7.87 7.46 2.30
CA VAL A 14 -7.50 6.95 0.97
C VAL A 14 -8.68 6.72 0.02
N SER A 15 -9.92 6.86 0.48
CA SER A 15 -11.13 6.63 -0.35
C SER A 15 -11.20 7.51 -1.61
N ALA A 16 -10.51 8.66 -1.59
CA ALA A 16 -10.38 9.58 -2.71
C ALA A 16 -8.93 9.83 -3.13
N LEU A 17 -8.02 8.88 -2.85
CA LEU A 17 -6.61 8.98 -3.26
C LEU A 17 -6.55 9.02 -4.80
N PRO A 18 -6.02 10.10 -5.42
CA PRO A 18 -5.96 10.19 -6.88
C PRO A 18 -5.06 9.11 -7.50
N ALA A 19 -5.28 8.81 -8.78
CA ALA A 19 -4.36 7.98 -9.54
C ALA A 19 -2.97 8.64 -9.62
N ASP A 20 -1.94 7.82 -9.67
CA ASP A 20 -0.52 8.19 -9.72
C ASP A 20 -0.07 9.02 -8.51
N THR A 21 -0.68 8.78 -7.35
CA THR A 21 -0.31 9.40 -6.08
C THR A 21 -0.10 8.34 -5.00
N GLY A 22 0.58 8.75 -3.94
CA GLY A 22 0.83 7.90 -2.79
C GLY A 22 0.73 8.64 -1.48
N THR A 23 0.66 7.86 -0.40
CA THR A 23 0.67 8.36 0.98
C THR A 23 1.32 7.31 1.89
N GLU A 24 1.37 7.60 3.18
CA GLU A 24 1.88 6.70 4.21
C GLU A 24 0.74 6.44 5.21
N ALA A 25 0.57 5.20 5.62
CA ALA A 25 -0.56 4.78 6.44
C ALA A 25 -0.16 3.76 7.50
N LEU A 26 -0.97 3.70 8.55
CA LEU A 26 -0.84 2.73 9.62
C LEU A 26 -2.11 1.88 9.72
N ILE A 27 -1.97 0.67 10.25
CA ILE A 27 -3.05 -0.10 10.85
C ILE A 27 -2.84 -0.08 12.36
N LEU A 28 -3.91 0.21 13.10
CA LEU A 28 -3.88 0.27 14.56
C LEU A 28 -4.77 -0.83 15.17
N ASP A 29 -4.42 -1.26 16.38
CA ASP A 29 -5.34 -2.06 17.19
C ASP A 29 -6.41 -1.20 17.89
N LEU A 30 -7.31 -1.85 18.62
CA LEU A 30 -8.40 -1.19 19.35
C LEU A 30 -7.92 -0.21 20.45
N GLN A 31 -6.65 -0.32 20.85
CA GLN A 31 -6.00 0.53 21.84
C GLN A 31 -5.17 1.64 21.17
N GLY A 32 -5.13 1.70 19.84
CA GLY A 32 -4.36 2.69 19.07
C GLY A 32 -2.87 2.36 18.93
N ARG A 33 -2.44 1.13 19.23
CA ARG A 33 -1.05 0.71 19.00
C ARG A 33 -0.86 0.36 17.53
N VAL A 34 0.32 0.72 16.99
CA VAL A 34 0.68 0.39 15.61
C VAL A 34 0.83 -1.13 15.48
N LEU A 35 0.07 -1.70 14.55
CA LEU A 35 0.23 -3.08 14.13
C LEU A 35 1.09 -3.15 12.88
N HIS A 36 0.78 -2.32 11.87
CA HIS A 36 1.52 -2.28 10.62
C HIS A 36 1.73 -0.85 10.15
N HIS A 37 2.86 -0.64 9.49
CA HIS A 37 3.20 0.57 8.75
C HIS A 37 3.38 0.22 7.29
N MET A 38 2.93 1.11 6.40
CA MET A 38 3.11 0.93 4.96
C MET A 38 3.12 2.25 4.21
N VAL A 39 3.83 2.25 3.07
CA VAL A 39 3.64 3.24 2.00
C VAL A 39 2.55 2.72 1.06
N VAL A 40 1.63 3.59 0.71
CA VAL A 40 0.48 3.29 -0.16
C VAL A 40 0.70 3.98 -1.51
N GLY A 41 0.75 3.22 -2.59
CA GLY A 41 0.81 3.74 -3.95
C GLY A 41 -0.43 3.37 -4.76
N HIS A 42 -1.13 4.36 -5.32
CA HIS A 42 -2.29 4.15 -6.18
C HIS A 42 -1.94 4.47 -7.62
N CYS A 43 -1.86 3.44 -8.47
CA CYS A 43 -1.49 3.56 -9.88
C CYS A 43 -2.11 2.43 -10.71
N ALA A 44 -1.80 2.39 -12.00
CA ALA A 44 -2.12 1.26 -12.87
C ALA A 44 -1.01 0.22 -12.86
N ASP A 45 -1.36 -1.06 -12.94
CA ASP A 45 -0.42 -2.15 -13.18
C ASP A 45 0.02 -2.24 -14.65
N ALA A 46 0.82 -3.25 -14.98
CA ALA A 46 1.33 -3.45 -16.34
C ALA A 46 0.24 -3.74 -17.39
N SER A 47 -0.93 -4.25 -16.97
CA SER A 47 -2.12 -4.45 -17.81
C SER A 47 -2.97 -3.19 -17.97
N GLY A 48 -2.69 -2.13 -17.20
CA GLY A 48 -3.46 -0.90 -17.17
C GLY A 48 -4.62 -0.92 -16.18
N ASP A 49 -4.73 -1.95 -15.34
CA ASP A 49 -5.77 -2.06 -14.32
C ASP A 49 -5.35 -1.27 -13.07
N ALA A 50 -6.30 -0.55 -12.47
CA ALA A 50 -6.02 0.27 -11.32
C ALA A 50 -5.82 -0.60 -10.05
N VAL A 51 -4.64 -0.48 -9.45
CA VAL A 51 -4.20 -1.26 -8.28
C VAL A 51 -3.75 -0.34 -7.15
N VAL A 52 -3.62 -0.91 -5.95
CA VAL A 52 -2.96 -0.23 -4.82
C VAL A 52 -1.83 -1.12 -4.34
N TYR A 53 -0.61 -0.60 -4.40
CA TYR A 53 0.55 -1.25 -3.81
C TYR A 53 0.68 -0.80 -2.35
N LEU A 54 0.96 -1.77 -1.47
CA LEU A 54 1.32 -1.53 -0.09
C LEU A 54 2.76 -2.00 0.08
N ASP A 55 3.68 -1.06 0.26
CA ASP A 55 5.09 -1.35 0.53
C ASP A 55 5.32 -1.30 2.05
N THR A 56 5.95 -2.33 2.59
CA THR A 56 6.13 -2.52 4.04
C THR A 56 7.53 -3.07 4.33
N GLU A 57 7.94 -3.02 5.59
CA GLU A 57 9.28 -3.42 5.99
C GLU A 57 9.54 -4.92 5.72
N PRO A 58 10.77 -5.32 5.35
CA PRO A 58 11.15 -6.72 5.24
C PRO A 58 10.79 -7.52 6.51
N GLY A 59 9.98 -8.57 6.32
CA GLY A 59 9.50 -9.43 7.41
C GLY A 59 8.04 -9.19 7.80
N GLU A 60 7.46 -8.03 7.49
CA GLU A 60 6.08 -7.67 7.87
C GLU A 60 5.01 -8.21 6.90
N LEU A 61 5.42 -8.61 5.69
CA LEU A 61 4.50 -9.01 4.61
C LEU A 61 3.49 -10.07 5.03
N ALA A 62 3.96 -11.13 5.71
CA ALA A 62 3.10 -12.26 6.04
C ALA A 62 1.99 -11.87 7.03
N GLU A 63 2.32 -11.07 8.04
CA GLU A 63 1.36 -10.61 9.05
C GLU A 63 0.38 -9.59 8.47
N LEU A 64 0.88 -8.62 7.70
CA LEU A 64 0.03 -7.63 7.01
C LEU A 64 -0.94 -8.31 6.04
N LEU A 65 -0.46 -9.25 5.22
CA LEU A 65 -1.31 -9.95 4.25
C LEU A 65 -2.36 -10.82 4.95
N ASP A 66 -2.01 -11.53 6.02
CA ASP A 66 -2.97 -12.31 6.81
C ASP A 66 -4.05 -11.41 7.44
N TYR A 67 -3.65 -10.27 8.02
CA TYR A 67 -4.58 -9.26 8.53
C TYR A 67 -5.54 -8.79 7.44
N LEU A 68 -5.02 -8.34 6.30
CA LEU A 68 -5.83 -7.83 5.18
C LEU A 68 -6.78 -8.90 4.65
N THR A 69 -6.30 -10.14 4.50
CA THR A 69 -7.11 -11.28 4.03
C THR A 69 -8.28 -11.56 4.97
N LYS A 70 -8.05 -11.51 6.28
CA LYS A 70 -9.12 -11.66 7.29
C LYS A 70 -10.14 -10.52 7.22
N MET A 71 -9.78 -9.34 6.71
CA MET A 71 -10.67 -8.18 6.59
C MET A 71 -11.44 -8.12 5.26
N VAL A 72 -11.30 -9.10 4.37
CA VAL A 72 -12.06 -9.20 3.12
C VAL A 72 -13.45 -9.79 3.39
N PHE A 73 -14.29 -9.08 4.13
CA PHE A 73 -15.71 -9.43 4.27
C PHE A 73 -16.53 -8.63 3.26
N TRP A 74 -17.28 -9.32 2.38
CA TRP A 74 -18.21 -8.72 1.39
C TRP A 74 -17.58 -7.79 0.33
N SER A 75 -16.26 -7.55 0.40
CA SER A 75 -15.52 -6.70 -0.54
C SER A 75 -14.93 -7.54 -1.67
N LYS A 76 -15.09 -7.10 -2.93
CA LYS A 76 -14.44 -7.70 -4.10
C LYS A 76 -13.00 -7.16 -4.23
N VAL A 77 -12.12 -7.60 -3.32
CA VAL A 77 -10.70 -7.25 -3.32
C VAL A 77 -9.87 -8.52 -3.13
N GLU A 78 -8.68 -8.54 -3.72
CA GLU A 78 -7.80 -9.71 -3.77
C GLU A 78 -6.39 -9.30 -3.35
N PRO A 79 -6.14 -9.00 -2.06
CA PRO A 79 -4.79 -8.70 -1.59
C PRO A 79 -3.89 -9.92 -1.81
N ARG A 80 -2.68 -9.68 -2.31
CA ARG A 80 -1.71 -10.72 -2.64
C ARG A 80 -0.28 -10.19 -2.45
N ASP A 81 0.65 -11.11 -2.31
CA ASP A 81 2.08 -10.82 -2.41
C ASP A 81 2.44 -10.44 -3.86
N ALA A 82 3.15 -9.32 -4.02
CA ALA A 82 3.70 -8.84 -5.29
C ALA A 82 5.21 -8.55 -5.19
N THR A 83 5.87 -8.96 -4.10
CA THR A 83 7.28 -8.65 -3.83
C THR A 83 8.23 -9.19 -4.90
N ALA A 84 7.89 -10.30 -5.56
CA ALA A 84 8.71 -10.86 -6.64
C ALA A 84 8.54 -10.14 -7.99
N GLU A 85 7.54 -9.26 -8.13
CA GLU A 85 7.22 -8.58 -9.39
C GLU A 85 7.88 -7.20 -9.49
N LEU A 86 8.27 -6.61 -8.37
CA LEU A 86 8.76 -5.24 -8.27
C LEU A 86 10.02 -5.18 -7.41
N ALA A 87 10.83 -4.15 -7.65
CA ALA A 87 11.95 -3.79 -6.79
C ALA A 87 11.85 -2.31 -6.42
N VAL A 88 12.25 -1.96 -5.20
CA VAL A 88 12.28 -0.58 -4.72
C VAL A 88 13.69 -0.02 -4.88
N LEU A 89 13.82 1.10 -5.60
CA LEU A 89 15.06 1.86 -5.73
C LEU A 89 14.86 3.25 -5.13
N SER A 90 15.56 3.54 -4.04
CA SER A 90 15.59 4.88 -3.44
C SER A 90 16.78 5.68 -3.98
N VAL A 91 16.49 6.76 -4.70
CA VAL A 91 17.51 7.75 -5.11
C VAL A 91 17.38 8.95 -4.19
N VAL A 92 18.41 9.22 -3.38
CA VAL A 92 18.38 10.27 -2.36
C VAL A 92 19.61 11.15 -2.50
N GLY A 93 19.39 12.46 -2.59
CA GLY A 93 20.46 13.45 -2.71
C GLY A 93 20.06 14.65 -3.57
N PRO A 94 20.88 15.71 -3.59
CA PRO A 94 20.59 16.92 -4.37
C PRO A 94 20.63 16.68 -5.89
N ASP A 95 21.39 15.69 -6.35
CA ASP A 95 21.60 15.39 -7.77
C ASP A 95 20.57 14.40 -8.35
N THR A 96 19.51 14.06 -7.60
CA THR A 96 18.46 13.12 -8.05
C THR A 96 17.84 13.50 -9.40
N PRO A 97 17.60 14.79 -9.75
CA PRO A 97 17.04 15.11 -11.06
C PRO A 97 17.99 14.74 -12.21
N ALA A 98 19.31 14.82 -12.00
CA ALA A 98 20.29 14.45 -13.02
C ALA A 98 20.43 12.92 -13.18
N VAL A 99 20.20 12.15 -12.12
CA VAL A 99 20.19 10.68 -12.15
C VAL A 99 18.93 10.12 -12.84
N LEU A 100 17.82 10.86 -12.79
CA LEU A 100 16.52 10.46 -13.35
C LEU A 100 16.26 10.96 -14.79
N ALA A 101 17.14 11.81 -15.33
CA ALA A 101 17.03 12.38 -16.68
C ALA A 101 17.52 11.41 -17.77
#